data_AF-A0A1W2P8G4-F1
#
_entry.id   AF-A0A1W2P8G4-F1
#
_cell.length_a   1.000
_cell.length_b   1.000
_cell.length_c   1.000
_cell.angle_alpha   90.00
_cell.angle_beta   90.00
_cell.angle_gamma   90.00
#
_symmetry.space_group_name_H-M   'P 1'
#
loop_
_entity.id
_entity.type
_entity.pdbx_description
1 polymer ?
#
loop_
_entity_poly.entity_id
_entity_poly.type
_entity_poly.pdbx_seq_one_letter_code
_entity_poly.pdbx_strand_id
1 'polypeptide(L)'
;VLLALLVIVSLGLGLGLGLRKPEEQGSCRKKCFDSSHRGLEGCRCDSGCTGRGDCCWDFEDTCVKSTQIWTCNLFRCGENRLETALCSCADDCLQRKDCCADYKTVCQGLTCHQLSCSPWTVLELSIYKHGVPFCLISTN
;
A
#
# COMPACT_ATOMS: atom_id res chain seq x y z
N VAL A 1 4.66 32.21 41.29
CA VAL A 1 5.96 31.64 40.83
C VAL A 1 5.84 30.15 40.52
N LEU A 2 5.34 29.31 41.44
CA LEU A 2 5.20 27.85 41.23
C LEU A 2 4.33 27.49 40.01
N LEU A 3 3.20 28.16 39.82
CA LEU A 3 2.30 27.95 38.69
C LEU A 3 2.94 28.32 37.34
N ALA A 4 3.78 29.35 37.31
CA ALA A 4 4.48 29.76 36.10
C ALA A 4 5.53 28.73 35.66
N LEU A 5 6.23 28.11 36.62
CA LEU A 5 7.21 27.05 36.33
C LEU A 5 6.53 25.78 35.78
N LEU A 6 5.36 25.40 36.30
CA LEU A 6 4.60 24.24 35.80
C LEU A 6 4.11 24.44 34.36
N VAL A 7 3.75 25.67 33.99
CA VAL A 7 3.34 26.01 32.61
C VAL A 7 4.55 25.97 31.66
N ILE A 8 5.73 26.44 32.10
CA ILE A 8 6.96 26.39 31.30
C ILE A 8 7.44 24.94 31.08
N VAL A 9 7.37 24.08 32.11
CA VAL A 9 7.73 22.66 31.99
C VAL A 9 6.79 21.90 31.06
N SER A 10 5.48 22.18 31.12
CA SER A 10 4.51 21.53 30.24
C SER A 10 4.60 22.00 28.79
N LEU A 11 4.86 23.30 28.54
CA LEU A 11 5.11 23.83 27.19
C LEU A 11 6.46 23.36 26.61
N GLY A 12 7.50 23.25 27.44
CA GLY A 12 8.84 22.80 27.02
C GLY A 12 8.89 21.31 26.65
N LEU A 13 8.12 20.46 27.34
CA LEU A 13 8.07 19.02 27.05
C LEU A 13 7.15 18.70 25.86
N GLY A 14 6.14 19.54 25.60
CA GLY A 14 5.18 19.35 24.49
C GLY A 14 5.75 19.65 23.09
N LEU A 15 6.79 20.48 22.99
CA LEU A 15 7.44 20.83 21.71
C LEU A 15 8.63 19.92 21.35
N GLY A 16 9.08 19.06 22.27
CA GLY A 16 10.25 18.19 22.08
C GLY A 16 9.95 16.80 21.50
N LEU A 17 8.68 16.38 21.49
CA LEU A 17 8.27 15.07 20.96
C LEU A 17 7.64 15.21 19.56
N GLY A 18 8.49 15.25 18.55
CA GLY A 18 8.29 14.40 17.38
C GLY A 18 7.22 14.82 16.35
N LEU A 19 7.37 15.99 15.73
CA LEU A 19 6.97 16.15 14.33
C LEU A 19 8.19 15.94 13.43
N ARG A 20 8.69 14.70 13.38
CA ARG A 20 9.52 14.27 12.25
C ARG A 20 8.60 14.18 11.05
N LYS A 21 8.60 15.21 10.21
CA LYS A 21 7.96 15.20 8.90
C LYS A 21 8.50 13.98 8.13
N PRO A 22 7.67 12.99 7.71
CA PRO A 22 8.16 11.77 7.05
C PRO A 22 8.66 11.98 5.61
N GLU A 23 8.89 13.23 5.20
CA GLU A 23 9.14 13.60 3.81
C GLU A 23 10.62 13.72 3.47
N GLU A 24 11.52 13.52 4.45
CA GLU A 24 12.97 13.54 4.28
C GLU A 24 13.65 12.16 4.43
N GLN A 25 12.94 11.06 4.13
CA GLN A 25 13.55 9.73 4.10
C GLN A 25 13.11 9.01 2.81
N GLY A 26 14.07 8.44 2.08
CA GLY A 26 13.78 7.73 0.84
C GLY A 26 12.85 6.53 1.07
N SER A 27 11.98 6.25 0.10
CA SER A 27 10.94 5.21 0.18
C SER A 27 10.97 4.32 -1.07
N CYS A 28 10.57 3.06 -0.91
CA CYS A 28 10.43 2.07 -1.96
C CYS A 28 9.05 2.01 -2.61
N ARG A 29 8.13 2.90 -2.24
CA ARG A 29 6.79 2.96 -2.84
C ARG A 29 6.88 3.10 -4.36
N LYS A 30 6.24 2.17 -5.08
CA LYS A 30 6.26 2.04 -6.55
C LYS A 30 7.64 1.79 -7.17
N LYS A 31 8.66 1.52 -6.35
CA LYS A 31 10.07 1.38 -6.74
C LYS A 31 10.68 0.07 -6.27
N CYS A 32 9.84 -0.90 -5.94
CA CYS A 32 10.26 -2.21 -5.46
C CYS A 32 11.08 -2.94 -6.51
N PHE A 33 12.20 -3.51 -6.05
CA PHE A 33 13.16 -4.28 -6.84
C PHE A 33 13.75 -3.52 -8.04
N ASP A 34 13.65 -2.19 -8.05
CA ASP A 34 14.23 -1.33 -9.07
C ASP A 34 15.69 -1.03 -8.73
N SER A 35 16.61 -1.60 -9.50
CA SER A 35 18.06 -1.39 -9.35
C SER A 35 18.53 0.02 -9.72
N SER A 36 17.71 0.76 -10.47
CA SER A 36 18.01 2.14 -10.85
C SER A 36 17.54 3.16 -9.82
N HIS A 37 16.60 2.76 -8.95
CA HIS A 37 16.03 3.67 -7.95
C HIS A 37 17.05 4.01 -6.86
N ARG A 38 17.10 5.30 -6.53
CA ARG A 38 17.88 5.84 -5.43
C ARG A 38 16.96 6.75 -4.63
N GLY A 39 16.64 6.33 -3.42
CA GLY A 39 15.89 7.14 -2.48
C GLY A 39 16.75 8.27 -1.91
N LEU A 40 16.11 9.12 -1.10
CA LEU A 40 16.79 10.12 -0.30
C LEU A 40 17.84 9.47 0.62
N GLU A 41 18.93 10.16 0.90
CA GLU A 41 20.12 9.63 1.61
C GLU A 41 20.80 8.44 0.91
N GLY A 42 20.49 8.19 -0.36
CA GLY A 42 21.13 7.14 -1.16
C GLY A 42 20.61 5.73 -0.91
N CYS A 43 19.51 5.59 -0.17
CA CYS A 43 18.90 4.29 0.08
C CYS A 43 18.43 3.60 -1.22
N ARG A 44 18.35 2.28 -1.16
CA ARG A 44 18.10 1.39 -2.30
C ARG A 44 16.85 0.53 -2.06
N CYS A 45 16.28 0.05 -3.16
CA CYS A 45 15.10 -0.83 -3.15
C CYS A 45 15.30 -2.08 -4.01
N ASP A 46 16.52 -2.39 -4.43
CA ASP A 46 16.86 -3.63 -5.14
C ASP A 46 16.94 -4.83 -4.19
N SER A 47 16.85 -6.04 -4.75
CA SER A 47 16.92 -7.29 -3.99
C SER A 47 18.21 -7.47 -3.19
N GLY A 48 19.30 -6.76 -3.54
CA GLY A 48 20.58 -6.82 -2.85
C GLY A 48 20.72 -5.81 -1.71
N CYS A 49 19.76 -4.91 -1.48
CA CYS A 49 19.92 -3.85 -0.48
C CYS A 49 20.07 -4.41 0.94
N THR A 50 19.42 -5.53 1.26
CA THR A 50 19.49 -6.17 2.58
C THR A 50 20.90 -6.68 2.88
N GLY A 51 21.59 -7.20 1.86
CA GLY A 51 22.98 -7.65 1.99
C GLY A 51 23.98 -6.51 2.15
N ARG A 52 23.68 -5.33 1.58
CA ARG A 52 24.51 -4.12 1.72
C ARG A 52 24.18 -3.28 2.95
N GLY A 53 23.00 -3.47 3.54
CA GLY A 53 22.50 -2.64 4.64
C GLY A 53 22.07 -1.24 4.21
N ASP A 54 21.77 -1.04 2.93
CA ASP A 54 21.40 0.26 2.34
C ASP A 54 19.94 0.34 1.90
N CYS A 55 19.07 -0.55 2.39
CA CYS A 55 17.64 -0.51 2.08
C CYS A 55 16.97 0.77 2.58
N CYS A 56 16.01 1.29 1.80
CA CYS A 56 15.09 2.29 2.32
C CYS A 56 14.26 1.70 3.47
N TRP A 57 13.82 2.57 4.37
CA TRP A 57 13.23 2.18 5.65
C TRP A 57 11.97 1.31 5.51
N ASP A 58 11.26 1.41 4.39
CA ASP A 58 10.01 0.72 4.10
C ASP A 58 10.16 -0.47 3.13
N PHE A 59 11.38 -0.89 2.80
CA PHE A 59 11.63 -1.95 1.80
C PHE A 59 10.96 -3.28 2.16
N GLU A 60 11.15 -3.76 3.40
CA GLU A 60 10.61 -5.05 3.84
C GLU A 60 9.07 -5.06 3.81
N ASP A 61 8.45 -4.01 4.36
CA ASP A 61 7.00 -3.91 4.43
C ASP A 61 6.36 -3.64 3.06
N THR A 62 6.99 -2.79 2.25
CA THR A 62 6.44 -2.36 0.96
C THR A 62 6.70 -3.36 -0.15
N CYS A 63 7.88 -3.99 -0.19
CA CYS A 63 8.30 -4.82 -1.31
C CYS A 63 8.26 -6.30 -1.00
N VAL A 64 8.80 -6.72 0.15
CA VAL A 64 8.88 -8.15 0.49
C VAL A 64 7.52 -8.69 0.91
N LYS A 65 6.91 -8.10 1.95
CA LYS A 65 5.61 -8.58 2.46
C LYS A 65 4.50 -8.48 1.41
N SER A 66 4.50 -7.45 0.58
CA SER A 66 3.53 -7.27 -0.52
C SER A 66 3.52 -8.44 -1.52
N THR A 67 4.63 -9.15 -1.70
CA THR A 67 4.68 -10.31 -2.61
C THR A 67 3.87 -11.51 -2.09
N GLN A 68 3.60 -11.56 -0.78
CA GLN A 68 2.88 -12.66 -0.13
C GLN A 68 1.38 -12.39 0.05
N ILE A 69 0.86 -11.27 -0.47
CA ILE A 69 -0.52 -10.83 -0.25
C ILE A 69 -1.29 -10.83 -1.58
N TRP A 70 -2.58 -11.22 -1.51
CA TRP A 70 -3.50 -11.30 -2.66
C TRP A 70 -4.28 -10.00 -2.93
N THR A 71 -3.89 -8.90 -2.30
CA THR A 71 -4.62 -7.62 -2.30
C THR A 71 -3.71 -6.44 -2.65
N CYS A 72 -4.29 -5.45 -3.31
CA CYS A 72 -3.67 -4.16 -3.55
C CYS A 72 -3.82 -3.24 -2.34
N ASN A 73 -2.99 -2.21 -2.31
CA ASN A 73 -3.17 -1.05 -1.44
C ASN A 73 -2.80 0.20 -2.24
N LEU A 74 -3.11 1.38 -1.73
CA LEU A 74 -2.88 2.63 -2.45
C LEU A 74 -1.41 2.86 -2.84
N PHE A 75 -0.46 2.29 -2.09
CA PHE A 75 0.98 2.41 -2.37
C PHE A 75 1.48 1.45 -3.46
N ARG A 76 0.78 0.33 -3.70
CA ARG A 76 1.04 -0.65 -4.76
C ARG A 76 0.42 -0.28 -6.11
N CYS A 77 -0.51 0.68 -6.14
CA CYS A 77 -1.16 1.08 -7.38
C CYS A 77 -0.17 1.72 -8.37
N GLY A 78 -0.02 1.09 -9.54
CA GLY A 78 0.97 1.49 -10.55
C GLY A 78 2.40 1.16 -10.13
N GLU A 79 2.58 0.08 -9.37
CA GLU A 79 3.91 -0.45 -9.06
C GLU A 79 4.59 -1.04 -10.29
N ASN A 80 5.92 -1.09 -10.24
CA ASN A 80 6.67 -1.96 -11.15
C ASN A 80 6.28 -3.42 -10.90
N ARG A 81 6.29 -4.23 -11.97
CA ARG A 81 5.93 -5.64 -11.87
C ARG A 81 6.86 -6.37 -10.91
N LEU A 82 6.28 -6.97 -9.88
CA LEU A 82 6.99 -7.86 -8.96
C LEU A 82 6.81 -9.30 -9.43
N GLU A 83 7.84 -9.88 -10.05
CA GLU A 83 7.76 -11.24 -10.61
C GLU A 83 7.46 -12.32 -9.57
N THR A 84 7.79 -12.07 -8.30
CA THR A 84 7.56 -12.99 -7.18
C THR A 84 6.22 -12.79 -6.49
N ALA A 85 5.42 -11.78 -6.87
CA ALA A 85 4.13 -11.52 -6.25
C ALA A 85 3.05 -12.50 -6.75
N LEU A 86 2.14 -12.86 -5.85
CA LEU A 86 1.00 -13.74 -6.17
C LEU A 86 -0.01 -13.10 -7.14
N CYS A 87 -0.07 -11.76 -7.15
CA CYS A 87 -0.89 -10.95 -8.04
C CYS A 87 -0.26 -9.57 -8.25
N SER A 88 -0.62 -8.91 -9.36
CA SER A 88 -0.06 -7.62 -9.79
C SER A 88 -1.00 -6.46 -9.50
N CYS A 89 -0.44 -5.32 -9.08
CA CYS A 89 -1.13 -4.01 -9.02
C CYS A 89 -0.55 -3.00 -10.04
N ALA A 90 0.25 -3.49 -11.00
CA ALA A 90 0.78 -2.70 -12.10
C ALA A 90 -0.32 -2.33 -13.10
N ASP A 91 -0.12 -1.25 -13.86
CA ASP A 91 -1.12 -0.75 -14.82
C ASP A 91 -1.42 -1.75 -15.96
N ASP A 92 -0.50 -2.67 -16.23
CA ASP A 92 -0.65 -3.70 -17.27
C ASP A 92 -1.35 -4.98 -16.78
N CYS A 93 -1.75 -5.05 -15.50
CA CYS A 93 -2.26 -6.29 -14.92
C CYS A 93 -3.56 -6.76 -15.58
N LEU A 94 -4.39 -5.82 -16.06
CA LEU A 94 -5.66 -6.13 -16.73
C LEU A 94 -5.43 -6.78 -18.09
N GLN A 95 -4.39 -6.34 -18.79
CA GLN A 95 -4.01 -6.90 -20.09
C GLN A 95 -3.44 -8.32 -19.92
N ARG A 96 -2.66 -8.54 -18.86
CA ARG A 96 -2.03 -9.83 -18.55
C ARG A 96 -2.93 -10.78 -17.77
N LYS A 97 -4.06 -10.28 -17.25
CA LYS A 97 -5.05 -11.02 -16.46
C LYS A 97 -4.49 -11.59 -15.16
N ASP A 98 -3.59 -10.85 -14.52
CA ASP A 98 -2.90 -11.23 -13.28
C ASP A 98 -3.13 -10.20 -12.15
N CYS A 99 -4.13 -9.31 -12.29
CA CYS A 99 -4.46 -8.35 -11.25
C CYS A 99 -4.87 -9.02 -9.92
N CYS A 100 -4.55 -8.37 -8.81
CA CYS A 100 -5.18 -8.69 -7.53
C CYS A 100 -6.71 -8.46 -7.60
N ALA A 101 -7.47 -9.22 -6.83
CA ALA A 101 -8.94 -9.23 -6.91
C ALA A 101 -9.58 -7.85 -6.62
N ASP A 102 -8.91 -7.04 -5.81
CA ASP A 102 -9.32 -5.72 -5.36
C ASP A 102 -8.66 -4.57 -6.15
N TYR A 103 -7.89 -4.85 -7.21
CA TYR A 103 -7.20 -3.81 -7.99
C TYR A 103 -8.16 -2.71 -8.49
N LYS A 104 -9.33 -3.11 -9.00
CA LYS A 104 -10.34 -2.17 -9.52
C LYS A 104 -10.90 -1.26 -8.42
N THR A 105 -11.19 -1.82 -7.25
CA THR A 105 -11.77 -1.07 -6.14
C THR A 105 -10.74 -0.16 -5.48
N VAL A 106 -9.49 -0.62 -5.35
CA VAL A 106 -8.41 0.11 -4.67
C VAL A 106 -7.70 1.12 -5.58
N CYS A 107 -7.32 0.73 -6.79
CA CYS A 107 -6.45 1.54 -7.67
C CYS A 107 -7.19 2.36 -8.72
N GLN A 108 -8.39 1.93 -9.12
CA GLN A 108 -9.21 2.70 -10.08
C GLN A 108 -10.32 3.51 -9.41
N GLY A 109 -10.41 3.46 -8.08
CA GLY A 109 -11.42 4.21 -7.32
C GLY A 109 -12.86 3.82 -7.67
N LEU A 110 -13.07 2.60 -8.20
CA LEU A 110 -14.41 2.03 -8.33
C LEU A 110 -14.91 1.71 -6.92
N THR A 111 -15.40 2.73 -6.24
CA THR A 111 -16.23 2.54 -5.06
C THR A 111 -17.46 1.75 -5.51
N CYS A 112 -17.96 0.85 -4.66
CA CYS A 112 -19.25 0.18 -4.86
C CYS A 112 -20.41 1.19 -5.10
N HIS A 113 -20.17 2.48 -4.87
CA HIS A 113 -21.09 3.58 -5.14
C HIS A 113 -21.18 3.99 -6.63
N GLN A 114 -20.12 3.76 -7.42
CA GLN A 114 -20.06 4.14 -8.84
C GLN A 114 -20.40 2.97 -9.79
N LEU A 115 -20.33 1.74 -9.30
CA LEU A 115 -20.91 0.58 -9.95
C LEU A 115 -22.34 0.49 -9.44
N SER A 116 -23.33 0.60 -10.33
CA SER A 116 -24.73 0.38 -10.03
C SER A 116 -24.96 -0.97 -9.33
N CYS A 117 -24.89 -0.99 -8.00
CA CYS A 117 -25.44 -2.05 -7.19
C CYS A 117 -26.96 -1.82 -7.20
N SER A 118 -27.67 -2.42 -8.15
CA SER A 118 -29.12 -2.36 -8.16
C SER A 118 -29.65 -2.99 -6.85
N PRO A 119 -30.49 -2.30 -6.07
CA PRO A 119 -31.03 -2.84 -4.81
C PRO A 119 -32.01 -4.01 -4.95
N TRP A 120 -32.15 -4.61 -6.13
CA TRP A 120 -33.26 -5.51 -6.44
C TRP A 120 -32.77 -6.85 -6.98
N THR A 121 -32.42 -7.76 -6.07
CA THR A 121 -32.95 -9.13 -6.00
C THR A 121 -32.31 -9.84 -4.82
N VAL A 122 -32.88 -9.58 -3.64
CA VAL A 122 -32.77 -10.49 -2.50
C VAL A 122 -33.57 -11.72 -2.87
N LEU A 123 -32.95 -12.73 -3.45
CA LEU A 123 -33.48 -14.09 -3.48
C LEU A 123 -32.35 -15.09 -3.28
N GLU A 124 -32.29 -15.51 -2.03
CA GLU A 124 -31.65 -16.70 -1.47
C GLU A 124 -30.11 -16.75 -1.43
N LEU A 125 -29.64 -16.44 -0.21
CA LEU A 125 -28.49 -17.04 0.46
C LEU A 125 -27.90 -18.29 -0.21
N SER A 126 -26.66 -18.20 -0.66
CA SER A 126 -25.77 -19.35 -0.73
C SER A 126 -24.31 -18.96 -0.46
N ILE A 127 -23.97 -19.02 0.82
CA ILE A 127 -22.70 -19.49 1.38
C ILE A 127 -21.48 -18.57 1.17
N TYR A 128 -21.14 -17.89 2.27
CA TYR A 128 -19.78 -17.52 2.67
C TYR A 128 -18.80 -18.67 2.36
N LYS A 129 -17.93 -18.50 1.37
CA LYS A 129 -16.63 -19.17 1.37
C LYS A 129 -15.54 -18.11 1.37
N HIS A 130 -14.89 -17.98 2.53
CA HIS A 130 -13.67 -17.19 2.77
C HIS A 130 -13.76 -15.66 2.92
N GLY A 131 -14.94 -15.09 3.19
CA GLY A 131 -15.03 -13.70 3.70
C GLY A 131 -14.56 -12.61 2.73
N VAL A 132 -14.46 -12.91 1.43
CA VAL A 132 -14.10 -11.94 0.37
C VAL A 132 -15.35 -11.69 -0.48
N PRO A 133 -15.78 -10.43 -0.70
CA PRO A 133 -16.90 -10.15 -1.59
C PRO A 133 -16.49 -10.47 -3.02
N PHE A 134 -17.10 -11.49 -3.60
CA PHE A 134 -16.90 -11.88 -5.00
C PHE A 134 -17.75 -10.97 -5.90
N CYS A 135 -17.11 -10.20 -6.78
CA CYS A 135 -17.79 -9.50 -7.87
C CYS A 135 -17.83 -10.41 -9.11
N LEU A 136 -19.01 -10.94 -9.45
CA LEU A 136 -19.21 -11.58 -10.75
C LEU A 136 -19.16 -10.50 -11.83
N ILE A 137 -18.17 -10.57 -12.72
CA ILE A 137 -18.10 -9.74 -13.93
C ILE A 137 -19.11 -10.33 -14.92
N SER A 138 -20.22 -9.63 -15.16
CA SER A 138 -21.14 -9.98 -16.24
C SER A 138 -20.47 -9.66 -17.57
N THR A 139 -20.01 -10.69 -18.29
CA THR A 139 -19.66 -10.57 -19.70
C THR A 139 -20.94 -10.62 -20.53
N ASN A 140 -21.11 -9.65 -21.44
CA ASN A 140 -22.09 -9.72 -22.52
C ASN A 140 -21.62 -10.74 -23.56
#